data_AF-A0A087TAH0-F1
#
_entry.id   AF-A0A087TAH0-F1
#
_cell.length_a   1.000
_cell.length_b   1.000
_cell.length_c   1.000
_cell.angle_alpha   90.00
_cell.angle_beta   90.00
_cell.angle_gamma   90.00
#
_symmetry.space_group_name_H-M   'P 1'
#
loop_
_entity.id
_entity.type
_entity.pdbx_description
1 polymer ?
#
loop_
_entity_poly.entity_id
_entity_poly.type
_entity_poly.pdbx_seq_one_letter_code
_entity_poly.pdbx_strand_id
1 'polypeptide(L)' 'MKYQVNKEEHFHHLLLFAFNQAAKAIEAARKICEEYDKYAMPLRMVKNWFKIFKNGDSKTVISTIEASNR' A
#
# COMPACT_ATOMS: atom_id res chain seq x y z
N MET A 1 20.25 13.18 8.78
CA MET A 1 18.91 12.75 9.22
C MET A 1 18.57 11.48 8.43
N LYS A 2 18.72 10.29 9.02
CA LYS A 2 18.37 9.04 8.33
C LYS A 2 16.85 8.88 8.42
N TYR A 3 16.15 9.22 7.34
CA TYR A 3 14.73 8.87 7.20
C TYR A 3 14.67 7.33 7.12
N GLN A 4 14.35 6.68 8.25
CA GLN A 4 14.03 5.25 8.26
C GLN A 4 12.58 5.14 7.78
N VAL A 5 12.41 4.96 6.48
CA VAL A 5 11.09 4.64 5.93
C VAL A 5 10.77 3.21 6.35
N ASN A 6 9.69 3.03 7.11
CA ASN A 6 9.19 1.70 7.42
C ASN A 6 8.79 1.01 6.10
N LYS A 7 9.19 -0.27 5.92
CA LYS A 7 8.85 -1.06 4.72
C LYS A 7 7.35 -1.06 4.43
N GLU A 8 6.52 -1.11 5.46
CA GLU A 8 5.06 -1.11 5.29
C GLU A 8 4.54 0.24 4.80
N GLU A 9 5.04 1.34 5.37
CA GLU A 9 4.70 2.70 4.93
C GLU A 9 5.12 2.93 3.47
N HIS A 10 6.31 2.43 3.10
CA HIS A 10 6.78 2.46 1.72
C HIS A 10 5.81 1.76 0.76
N PHE A 11 5.36 0.56 1.12
CA PHE A 11 4.39 -0.18 0.32
C PHE A 11 3.03 0.52 0.22
N HIS A 12 2.55 1.16 1.28
CA HIS A 12 1.31 1.93 1.23
C HIS A 12 1.41 3.15 0.31
N HIS A 13 2.54 3.86 0.32
CA HIS A 13 2.78 4.95 -0.64
C HIS A 13 2.80 4.46 -2.09
N LEU A 14 3.44 3.32 -2.36
CA LEU A 14 3.43 2.71 -3.70
C LEU A 14 2.00 2.32 -4.14
N LEU A 15 1.18 1.79 -3.23
CA LEU A 15 -0.21 1.47 -3.54
C LEU A 15 -1.06 2.71 -3.81
N LEU A 16 -0.89 3.76 -3.02
CA LEU A 16 -1.60 5.02 -3.21
C LEU A 16 -1.20 5.67 -4.55
N PHE A 17 0.09 5.64 -4.89
CA PHE A 17 0.58 6.12 -6.17
C PHE A 17 0.00 5.32 -7.34
N ALA A 18 0.01 3.98 -7.27
CA ALA A 18 -0.60 3.12 -8.29
C ALA A 18 -2.11 3.33 -8.41
N PHE A 19 -2.81 3.51 -7.28
CA PHE A 19 -4.24 3.81 -7.26
C PHE A 19 -4.55 5.15 -7.95
N ASN A 20 -3.77 6.19 -7.68
CA ASN A 20 -3.93 7.50 -8.30
C ASN A 20 -3.64 7.49 -9.81
N GLN A 21 -2.85 6.53 -10.30
CA GLN A 21 -2.66 6.28 -11.74
C GLN A 21 -3.78 5.44 -12.37
N ALA A 22 -4.87 5.16 -11.64
CA ALA A 22 -5.95 4.27 -12.06
C ALA A 22 -5.49 2.85 -12.41
N ALA A 23 -4.36 2.39 -11.86
CA ALA A 23 -3.90 1.01 -12.04
C ALA A 23 -4.90 0.02 -11.41
N LYS A 24 -4.90 -1.23 -11.89
CA LYS A 24 -5.68 -2.30 -11.24
C LYS A 24 -4.90 -2.85 -10.05
N ALA A 25 -5.59 -3.23 -8.98
CA ALA A 25 -4.99 -3.83 -7.78
C ALA A 25 -4.06 -5.04 -8.09
N ILE A 26 -4.41 -5.86 -9.09
CA ILE A 26 -3.59 -7.00 -9.52
C ILE A 26 -2.26 -6.54 -10.13
N GLU A 27 -2.30 -5.47 -10.92
CA GLU A 27 -1.10 -4.92 -11.56
C GLU A 27 -0.18 -4.25 -10.52
N ALA A 28 -0.75 -3.53 -9.57
CA ALA A 28 -0.01 -2.94 -8.45
C ALA A 28 0.68 -4.03 -7.61
N ALA A 29 -0.04 -5.09 -7.25
CA ALA A 29 0.54 -6.22 -6.51
C ALA A 29 1.68 -6.89 -7.29
N ARG A 30 1.48 -7.13 -8.59
CA ARG A 30 2.50 -7.74 -9.44
C ARG A 30 3.78 -6.91 -9.50
N LYS A 31 3.68 -5.60 -9.77
CA LYS A 31 4.84 -4.70 -9.83
C LYS A 31 5.62 -4.67 -8.52
N ILE A 32 4.91 -4.58 -7.39
CA ILE A 32 5.56 -4.57 -6.07
C ILE A 32 6.24 -5.91 -5.77
N CYS A 33 5.62 -7.04 -6.13
CA CYS A 33 6.24 -8.35 -5.96
C CYS A 33 7.45 -8.58 -6.89
N GLU A 34 7.45 -7.97 -8.08
CA GLU A 34 8.57 -8.02 -9.03
C GLU A 34 9.76 -7.17 -8.57
N GLU A 35 9.51 -5.99 -7.99
CA GLU A 35 10.56 -5.05 -7.58
C GLU A 35 11.19 -5.36 -6.21
N TYR A 36 10.43 -5.94 -5.27
CA TYR A 36 10.89 -6.09 -3.88
C TYR A 36 11.10 -7.53 -3.45
N ASP A 37 10.03 -8.33 -3.47
CA ASP A 37 10.07 -9.76 -3.12
C ASP A 37 8.74 -10.41 -3.55
N LYS A 38 8.79 -11.70 -3.92
CA LYS A 38 7.60 -12.48 -4.33
C LYS A 38 6.45 -12.42 -3.31
N TYR A 39 6.77 -12.24 -2.04
CA TYR A 39 5.81 -12.18 -0.92
C TYR A 39 5.70 -10.79 -0.30
N ALA A 40 6.25 -9.75 -0.92
CA ALA A 40 6.25 -8.38 -0.42
C ALA A 40 4.83 -7.87 -0.10
N MET A 41 3.84 -8.15 -0.96
CA MET A 41 2.44 -7.88 -0.65
C MET A 41 1.47 -8.88 -1.29
N PRO A 42 0.74 -9.66 -0.48
CA PRO A 42 -0.34 -10.50 -0.96
C PRO A 42 -1.44 -9.68 -1.65
N LEU A 43 -1.95 -10.19 -2.78
CA LEU A 43 -3.01 -9.53 -3.55
C LEU A 43 -4.25 -9.18 -2.71
N ARG A 44 -4.57 -9.99 -1.68
CA ARG A 44 -5.67 -9.71 -0.75
C ARG A 44 -5.48 -8.39 -0.01
N MET A 45 -4.27 -8.10 0.47
CA MET A 45 -3.94 -6.85 1.16
C MET A 45 -4.06 -5.66 0.22
N VAL A 46 -3.50 -5.78 -0.99
CA VAL A 46 -3.58 -4.73 -2.02
C VAL A 46 -5.04 -4.41 -2.38
N LYS A 47 -5.89 -5.43 -2.54
CA LYS A 47 -7.33 -5.24 -2.79
C LYS A 47 -8.05 -4.54 -1.64
N ASN A 48 -7.71 -4.85 -0.39
CA ASN A 48 -8.29 -4.19 0.78
C ASN A 48 -7.90 -2.71 0.82
N TRP A 49 -6.62 -2.38 0.60
CA TRP A 49 -6.16 -0.99 0.50
C TRP A 49 -6.87 -0.22 -0.61
N PHE A 50 -7.02 -0.82 -1.79
CA PHE A 50 -7.76 -0.20 -2.89
C PHE A 50 -9.23 0.07 -2.55
N LYS A 51 -9.86 -0.77 -1.73
CA LYS A 51 -11.22 -0.49 -1.22
C LYS A 51 -11.23 0.68 -0.25
N ILE A 52 -10.25 0.75 0.66
CA ILE A 52 -10.10 1.88 1.60
C ILE A 52 -9.93 3.19 0.83
N PHE A 53 -9.05 3.21 -0.18
CA PHE A 53 -8.81 4.40 -1.01
C PHE A 53 -10.07 4.83 -1.78
N LYS A 54 -10.83 3.88 -2.34
CA LYS A 54 -12.10 4.17 -3.02
C LYS A 54 -13.16 4.77 -2.11
N ASN A 55 -13.19 4.35 -0.85
CA ASN A 55 -14.18 4.80 0.11
C ASN A 55 -13.85 6.19 0.68
N GLY A 56 -12.74 6.82 0.26
CA GLY A 56 -12.40 8.20 0.61
C GLY A 56 -12.08 8.41 2.09
N ASP A 57 -11.90 7.34 2.85
CA ASP A 57 -11.65 7.41 4.29
C ASP A 57 -10.16 7.69 4.55
N SER A 58 -9.73 8.88 4.15
CA SER A 58 -8.37 9.40 4.29
C SER A 58 -7.92 9.49 5.75
N LYS A 59 -8.87 9.59 6.71
CA LYS A 59 -8.60 9.51 8.16
C LYS A 59 -8.22 8.10 8.60
N THR A 60 -8.80 7.07 7.99
CA THR A 60 -8.49 5.66 8.27
C THR A 60 -7.14 5.25 7.70
N VAL A 61 -6.67 5.84 6.59
CA VAL A 61 -5.34 5.52 6.03
C VAL A 61 -4.22 5.90 7.00
N ILE A 62 -4.30 7.07 7.65
CA ILE A 62 -3.29 7.51 8.63
C ILE A 62 -3.38 6.68 9.93
N SER A 63 -4.59 6.45 10.47
CA SER A 63 -4.76 5.68 11.71
C SER A 63 -4.45 4.18 11.55
N THR A 64 -4.63 3.60 10.36
CA THR A 64 -4.28 2.19 10.08
C THR A 64 -2.77 1.99 9.92
N ILE A 65 -2.07 2.99 9.36
CA ILE A 65 -0.60 3.03 9.31
C ILE A 65 -0.02 3.18 10.73
N GLU A 66 -0.65 3.95 11.60
CA GLU A 66 -0.25 4.09 13.00
C GLU A 66 -0.58 2.85 13.85
N ALA A 67 -1.72 2.19 13.61
CA ALA A 67 -2.15 1.01 14.37
C ALA A 67 -1.39 -0.28 14.02
N SER A 68 -0.88 -0.41 12.80
CA SER A 68 -0.05 -1.58 12.39
C SER A 68 1.39 -1.50 12.92
N ASN A 69 1.81 -0.32 13.42
CA ASN A 69 3.12 -0.08 14.04
C ASN A 69 3.14 -0.29 15.56
N ARG A 70 2.09 -0.88 16.15
CA ARG A 70 1.99 -1.20 17.58
C ARG A 70 2.11 -2.69 17.85
#